data_AF-A0A6A8LSR0-F1
#
_entry.id   AF-A0A6A8LSR0-F1
#
_cell.length_a   1.000
_cell.length_b   1.000
_cell.length_c   1.000
_cell.angle_alpha   90.00
_cell.angle_beta   90.00
_cell.angle_gamma   90.00
#
_symmetry.space_group_name_H-M   'P 1'
#
loop_
_entity.id
_entity.type
_entity.pdbx_description
1 polymer ?
#
loop_
_entity_poly.entity_id
_entity_poly.type
_entity_poly.pdbx_seq_one_letter_code
_entity_poly.pdbx_strand_id
1 'polypeptide(L)'
;DATMLSGESANGDYPVESVATMARIDIKSENALRQHKALTLDAFDKTDVTEAIGRSVAETAENLNIKTIVAATKSGHTARMISKYRPNADILAVTFDDR
;
A
#
# COMPACT_ATOMS: atom_id res chain seq x y z
N ASP A 1 4.13 -1.60 -5.28
CA ASP A 1 4.93 -2.76 -4.88
C ASP A 1 4.11 -4.02 -5.00
N ALA A 2 4.76 -5.16 -5.17
CA ALA A 2 4.09 -6.45 -5.29
C ALA A 2 5.09 -7.59 -5.07
N THR A 3 4.57 -8.76 -4.67
CA THR A 3 5.21 -10.06 -4.84
C THR A 3 4.74 -10.69 -6.17
N MET A 4 5.53 -11.60 -6.73
CA MET A 4 5.22 -12.25 -8.01
C MET A 4 5.42 -13.76 -7.89
N LEU A 5 4.44 -14.52 -8.37
CA LEU A 5 4.55 -15.96 -8.60
C LEU A 5 4.86 -16.18 -10.08
N SER A 6 5.73 -17.14 -10.39
CA SER A 6 6.11 -17.50 -11.76
C SER A 6 5.52 -18.87 -12.11
N GLY A 7 6.36 -19.91 -12.15
CA GLY A 7 5.94 -21.27 -12.48
C GLY A 7 4.86 -21.83 -11.55
N GLU A 8 4.87 -21.40 -10.28
CA GLU A 8 3.89 -21.81 -9.27
C GLU A 8 2.46 -21.52 -9.71
N SER A 9 2.25 -20.40 -10.42
CA SER A 9 0.93 -19.99 -10.93
C SER A 9 0.70 -20.36 -12.39
N ALA A 10 1.77 -20.44 -13.19
CA ALA A 10 1.67 -20.63 -14.64
C ALA A 10 1.51 -22.09 -15.06
N ASN A 11 2.24 -23.01 -14.42
CA ASN A 11 2.27 -24.43 -14.79
C ASN A 11 2.49 -25.40 -13.63
N GLY A 12 2.37 -24.92 -12.38
CA GLY A 12 2.45 -25.74 -11.18
C GLY A 12 1.19 -26.56 -10.94
N ASP A 13 1.32 -27.62 -10.14
CA ASP A 13 0.21 -28.51 -9.79
C ASP A 13 -0.83 -27.87 -8.85
N TYR A 14 -0.46 -26.77 -8.17
CA TYR A 14 -1.26 -26.12 -7.12
C TYR A 14 -1.29 -24.58 -7.25
N PRO A 15 -1.80 -24.04 -8.37
CA PRO A 15 -1.73 -22.60 -8.64
C PRO A 15 -2.60 -21.78 -7.68
N VAL A 16 -3.77 -22.29 -7.28
CA VAL A 16 -4.70 -21.59 -6.36
C VAL A 16 -4.12 -21.54 -4.96
N GLU A 17 -3.57 -22.66 -4.49
CA GLU A 17 -2.96 -22.78 -3.17
C GLU A 17 -1.70 -21.93 -3.07
N SER A 18 -0.93 -21.81 -4.16
CA SER A 18 0.25 -20.95 -4.21
C SER A 18 -0.11 -19.49 -3.98
N VAL A 19 -1.12 -18.97 -4.70
CA VAL A 19 -1.63 -17.60 -4.51
C VAL A 19 -2.19 -17.42 -3.10
N ALA A 20 -3.02 -18.35 -2.62
CA ALA A 20 -3.61 -18.27 -1.29
C ALA A 20 -2.54 -18.32 -0.18
N THR A 21 -1.45 -19.05 -0.39
CA THR A 21 -0.34 -19.12 0.55
C THR A 21 0.47 -17.83 0.56
N MET A 22 0.78 -17.26 -0.62
CA MET A 22 1.45 -15.96 -0.72
C MET A 22 0.64 -14.87 0.00
N ALA A 23 -0.68 -14.79 -0.25
CA ALA A 23 -1.55 -13.83 0.42
C ALA A 23 -1.52 -13.96 1.96
N ARG A 24 -1.50 -15.18 2.50
CA ARG A 24 -1.37 -15.39 3.96
C ARG A 24 0.00 -14.96 4.50
N ILE A 25 1.08 -15.20 3.74
CA ILE A 25 2.43 -14.78 4.11
C ILE A 25 2.53 -13.25 4.13
N ASP A 26 2.00 -12.59 3.11
CA ASP A 26 2.00 -11.12 2.99
C ASP A 26 1.25 -10.49 4.16
N ILE A 27 0.01 -10.93 4.44
CA ILE A 27 -0.79 -10.45 5.59
C ILE A 27 -0.04 -10.65 6.92
N LYS A 28 0.57 -11.83 7.13
CA LYS A 28 1.30 -12.12 8.37
C LYS A 28 2.52 -11.21 8.51
N SER A 29 3.24 -10.98 7.43
CA SER A 29 4.45 -10.15 7.38
C SER A 29 4.12 -8.68 7.61
N GLU A 30 3.06 -8.17 6.97
CA GLU A 30 2.56 -6.81 7.19
C GLU A 30 2.18 -6.57 8.66
N ASN A 31 1.46 -7.51 9.27
CA ASN A 31 1.07 -7.39 10.69
C ASN A 31 2.29 -7.33 11.62
N ALA A 32 3.36 -8.08 11.33
CA ALA A 32 4.60 -8.01 12.09
C ALA A 32 5.31 -6.66 11.90
N LEU A 33 5.37 -6.13 10.66
CA LEU A 33 5.95 -4.82 10.38
C LEU A 33 5.24 -3.69 11.15
N ARG A 34 3.91 -3.73 11.22
CA ARG A 34 3.10 -2.77 12.00
C ARG A 34 3.43 -2.81 13.49
N GLN A 35 3.55 -4.02 14.06
CA GLN A 35 3.85 -4.20 15.48
C GLN A 35 5.23 -3.64 15.86
N HIS A 36 6.21 -3.76 14.98
CA HIS A 36 7.58 -3.33 15.24
C HIS A 36 7.88 -1.88 14.83
N LYS A 37 6.90 -1.14 14.27
CA LYS A 37 7.09 0.22 13.72
C LYS A 37 8.38 0.34 12.88
N ALA A 38 8.69 -0.72 12.13
CA ALA A 38 10.00 -0.91 11.51
C ALA A 38 10.20 -0.10 10.22
N LEU A 39 9.24 0.74 9.85
CA LEU A 39 9.27 1.55 8.64
C LEU A 39 9.74 2.97 8.97
N THR A 40 11.04 3.21 8.85
CA THR A 40 11.59 4.57 8.72
C THR A 40 11.58 4.96 7.24
N LEU A 41 10.86 6.03 6.92
CA LEU A 41 10.80 6.58 5.57
C LEU A 41 11.85 7.69 5.43
N ASP A 42 12.96 7.38 4.78
CA ASP A 42 14.14 8.26 4.75
C ASP A 42 14.11 9.30 3.61
N ALA A 43 13.18 9.22 2.65
CA ALA A 43 13.18 10.08 1.47
C ALA A 43 11.90 10.94 1.36
N PHE A 44 12.01 12.22 1.73
CA PHE A 44 10.95 13.24 1.61
C PHE A 44 11.34 14.28 0.55
N ASP A 45 10.57 14.39 -0.54
CA ASP A 45 10.69 15.53 -1.46
C ASP A 45 9.84 16.69 -0.93
N LYS A 46 10.52 17.76 -0.51
CA LYS A 46 9.87 18.96 0.06
C LYS A 46 9.17 19.82 -0.99
N THR A 47 9.40 19.57 -2.28
CA THR A 47 8.93 20.43 -3.37
C THR A 47 7.58 19.98 -3.95
N ASP A 48 7.18 18.72 -3.76
CA ASP A 48 5.86 18.23 -4.21
C ASP A 48 4.80 18.41 -3.11
N VAL A 49 3.86 19.32 -3.37
CA VAL A 49 2.70 19.57 -2.48
C VAL A 49 1.86 18.32 -2.28
N THR A 50 1.72 17.47 -3.30
CA THR A 50 0.97 16.20 -3.23
C THR A 50 1.64 15.23 -2.28
N GLU A 51 2.99 15.19 -2.26
CA GLU A 51 3.75 14.35 -1.34
C GLU A 51 3.60 14.86 0.10
N ALA A 52 3.71 16.17 0.33
CA ALA A 52 3.54 16.78 1.65
C ALA A 52 2.13 16.51 2.23
N ILE A 53 1.09 16.62 1.39
CA ILE A 53 -0.27 16.25 1.77
C ILE A 53 -0.37 14.74 2.03
N GLY A 54 0.20 13.90 1.16
CA GLY A 54 0.19 12.44 1.32
C GLY A 54 0.77 11.97 2.66
N ARG A 55 1.88 12.60 3.08
CA ARG A 55 2.47 12.38 4.40
C ARG A 55 1.52 12.77 5.53
N SER A 56 0.97 13.98 5.46
CA SER A 56 0.07 14.51 6.50
C SER A 56 -1.19 13.65 6.64
N VAL A 57 -1.71 13.13 5.53
CA VAL A 57 -2.84 12.20 5.49
C VAL A 57 -2.47 10.87 6.17
N ALA A 58 -1.31 10.30 5.88
CA ALA A 58 -0.85 9.05 6.51
C ALA A 58 -0.68 9.20 8.02
N GLU A 59 -0.03 10.28 8.48
CA GLU A 59 0.14 10.58 9.91
C GLU A 59 -1.23 10.79 10.61
N THR A 60 -2.14 11.53 9.98
CA THR A 60 -3.49 11.75 10.53
C THR A 60 -4.29 10.46 10.63
N ALA A 61 -4.21 9.61 9.59
CA ALA A 61 -4.90 8.33 9.57
C ALA A 61 -4.40 7.40 10.69
N GLU A 62 -3.10 7.37 10.96
CA GLU A 62 -2.54 6.60 12.08
C GLU A 62 -2.98 7.16 13.43
N ASN A 63 -2.85 8.49 13.63
CA ASN A 63 -3.18 9.15 14.89
C ASN A 63 -4.66 8.99 15.29
N LEU A 64 -5.55 9.02 14.31
CA LEU A 64 -7.00 8.89 14.52
C LEU A 64 -7.51 7.46 14.35
N ASN A 65 -6.61 6.49 14.10
CA ASN A 65 -6.94 5.09 13.85
C ASN A 65 -8.01 4.92 12.75
N ILE A 66 -7.86 5.67 11.66
CA ILE A 66 -8.73 5.62 10.49
C ILE A 66 -8.51 4.29 9.75
N LYS A 67 -9.61 3.69 9.29
CA LYS A 67 -9.56 2.41 8.57
C LYS A 67 -9.39 2.55 7.05
N THR A 68 -9.84 3.66 6.47
CA THR A 68 -9.83 3.86 5.03
C THR A 68 -9.58 5.32 4.66
N ILE A 69 -8.67 5.55 3.72
CA ILE A 69 -8.37 6.81 3.08
C ILE A 69 -8.95 6.78 1.66
N VAL A 70 -9.78 7.76 1.30
CA VAL A 70 -10.32 7.88 -0.06
C VAL A 70 -9.52 8.94 -0.82
N ALA A 71 -8.90 8.55 -1.93
CA ALA A 71 -8.06 9.40 -2.76
C ALA A 71 -8.66 9.58 -4.16
N ALA A 72 -9.37 10.68 -4.38
CA ALA A 72 -9.77 11.09 -5.73
C ALA A 72 -8.53 11.51 -6.54
N THR A 73 -8.30 10.87 -7.68
CA THR A 73 -7.08 11.09 -8.46
C THR A 73 -7.33 10.81 -9.95
N LYS A 74 -6.72 11.62 -10.82
CA LYS A 74 -6.83 11.44 -12.28
C LYS A 74 -5.73 10.53 -12.87
N SER A 75 -4.51 10.61 -12.33
CA SER A 75 -3.34 9.87 -12.83
C SER A 75 -2.80 8.84 -11.84
N GLY A 76 -3.45 8.69 -10.69
CA GLY A 76 -2.98 7.87 -9.57
C GLY A 76 -1.89 8.52 -8.71
N HIS A 77 -1.40 9.73 -9.04
CA HIS A 77 -0.28 10.37 -8.32
C HIS A 77 -0.57 10.51 -6.82
N THR A 78 -1.74 11.02 -6.46
CA THR A 78 -2.17 11.19 -5.07
C THR A 78 -2.18 9.86 -4.30
N ALA A 79 -2.75 8.81 -4.88
CA ALA A 79 -2.81 7.49 -4.23
C ALA A 79 -1.41 6.89 -4.03
N ARG A 80 -0.51 7.06 -5.02
CA ARG A 80 0.90 6.63 -4.91
C ARG A 80 1.66 7.42 -3.85
N MET A 81 1.45 8.73 -3.75
CA MET A 81 2.09 9.56 -2.73
C MET A 81 1.62 9.19 -1.31
N ILE A 82 0.34 8.88 -1.11
CA ILE A 82 -0.15 8.36 0.18
C ILE A 82 0.45 6.97 0.45
N SER A 83 0.42 6.07 -0.54
CA SER A 83 0.95 4.71 -0.42
C SER A 83 2.44 4.69 -0.05
N LYS A 84 3.24 5.66 -0.55
CA LYS A 84 4.66 5.84 -0.20
C LYS A 84 4.88 5.80 1.32
N TYR A 85 3.98 6.38 2.10
CA TYR A 85 4.08 6.45 3.56
C TYR A 85 3.54 5.21 4.31
N ARG A 86 3.09 4.18 3.58
CA ARG A 86 2.63 2.89 4.12
C ARG A 86 1.65 3.04 5.29
N PRO A 87 0.55 3.81 5.14
CA PRO A 87 -0.42 3.94 6.22
C PRO A 87 -1.05 2.58 6.55
N ASN A 88 -1.48 2.41 7.81
CA ASN A 88 -2.22 1.21 8.23
C ASN A 88 -3.64 1.15 7.67
N ALA A 89 -4.16 2.28 7.21
CA ALA A 89 -5.47 2.40 6.58
C ALA A 89 -5.45 1.91 5.13
N ASP A 90 -6.55 1.32 4.68
CA ASP A 90 -6.76 0.98 3.28
C ASP A 90 -6.79 2.25 2.42
N ILE A 91 -6.25 2.20 1.20
CA ILE A 91 -6.29 3.32 0.25
C ILE A 91 -7.28 2.98 -0.86
N LEU A 92 -8.42 3.68 -0.88
CA LEU A 92 -9.39 3.62 -1.98
C LEU A 92 -9.08 4.73 -2.99
N ALA A 93 -8.41 4.40 -4.08
CA ALA A 93 -8.19 5.32 -5.18
C ALA A 93 -9.44 5.40 -6.07
N VAL A 94 -9.97 6.60 -6.28
CA VAL A 94 -11.12 6.85 -7.16
C VAL A 94 -10.65 7.64 -8.37
N THR A 95 -10.82 7.07 -9.55
CA THR A 95 -10.40 7.64 -10.83
C THR A 95 -11.53 7.55 -11.86
N PHE A 96 -11.46 8.39 -12.89
CA PHE A 96 -12.36 8.39 -14.04
C PHE A 96 -11.71 7.76 -15.29
N ASP A 97 -10.51 7.19 -15.12
CA ASP A 97 -9.74 6.51 -16.17
C ASP A 97 -9.51 5.05 -15.76
N ASP A 98 -9.64 4.13 -16.72
CA ASP A 98 -9.44 2.68 -16.51
C ASP A 98 -7.94 2.31 -16.50
N ARG A 99 -7.06 3.21 -16.94
CA ARG A 99 -5.60 3.01 -17.02
C ARG A 99 -4.86 3.70 -15.87
#